data_AF-F0FYQ3-F1
#
_entry.id   AF-F0FYQ3-F1
#
_cell.length_a   1.000
_cell.length_b   1.000
_cell.length_c   1.000
_cell.angle_alpha   90.00
_cell.angle_beta   90.00
_cell.angle_gamma   90.00
#
_symmetry.space_group_name_H-M   'P 1'
#
loop_
_entity.id
_entity.type
_entity.pdbx_description
1 polymer ?
#
loop_
_entity_poly.entity_id
_entity_poly.type
_entity_poly.pdbx_seq_one_letter_code
_entity_poly.pdbx_strand_id
1 'polypeptide(L)'
;AARAPERPVPKALDLGPAPPKPAQAAPLDAPGRALFGEANHPLLDSCFRAAQARFPNLYPDCAPRIERYIRQLVPLKLAGVATIGDSALETAGDLVEAVAATTREFNELGAADMMAGMLAQATRKAGMFERWFGASSAQVDYRAALGALKQSLGFFPRRTEALAAKLRHAEENLVVVLAALSAVSDVVRVPDDAGLERTLFDRRNIVGQALQQIRMQPAQLRGLDERVTDLLSRADHLMNVVLPAALAARPPR
;
A
#
# COMPACT_ATOMS: atom_id res chain seq x y z
N ALA A 1 -40.59 -15.47 -70.67
CA ALA A 1 -39.34 -15.12 -69.97
C ALA A 1 -39.69 -14.67 -68.56
N ALA A 2 -39.21 -15.41 -67.57
CA ALA A 2 -39.64 -15.36 -66.18
C ALA A 2 -39.06 -14.16 -65.42
N ARG A 3 -39.90 -13.49 -64.62
CA ARG A 3 -39.48 -12.64 -63.49
C ARG A 3 -40.06 -13.25 -62.21
N ALA A 4 -39.23 -13.24 -61.16
CA ALA A 4 -39.30 -14.04 -59.95
C ALA A 4 -40.60 -13.86 -59.12
N PRO A 5 -41.01 -14.87 -58.34
CA PRO A 5 -42.22 -14.82 -57.51
C PRO A 5 -42.04 -13.88 -56.31
N GLU A 6 -42.98 -12.94 -56.18
CA GLU A 6 -43.09 -12.04 -55.03
C GLU A 6 -43.42 -12.84 -53.76
N ARG A 7 -42.68 -12.55 -52.68
CA ARG A 7 -42.90 -13.14 -51.35
C ARG A 7 -44.22 -12.60 -50.76
N PRO A 8 -45.04 -13.45 -50.11
CA PRO A 8 -46.30 -13.00 -49.53
C PRO A 8 -46.07 -12.07 -48.34
N VAL A 9 -46.73 -10.90 -48.38
CA VAL A 9 -46.77 -9.90 -47.31
C VAL A 9 -47.67 -10.41 -46.18
N PRO A 10 -47.20 -10.47 -44.92
CA PRO A 10 -48.05 -10.88 -43.81
C PRO A 10 -49.11 -9.81 -43.49
N LYS A 11 -50.34 -10.31 -43.42
CA LYS A 11 -51.62 -9.66 -43.17
C LYS A 11 -51.59 -8.83 -41.87
N ALA A 12 -51.98 -7.56 -41.94
CA ALA A 12 -52.17 -6.72 -40.76
C ALA A 12 -53.31 -7.29 -39.90
N LEU A 13 -53.05 -7.47 -38.60
CA LEU A 13 -54.07 -7.79 -37.61
C LEU A 13 -54.92 -6.55 -37.37
N ASP A 14 -56.17 -6.61 -37.83
CA ASP A 14 -57.20 -5.60 -37.61
C ASP A 14 -57.69 -5.74 -36.15
N LEU A 15 -57.10 -4.94 -35.26
CA LEU A 15 -57.55 -4.82 -33.88
C LEU A 15 -58.61 -3.72 -33.86
N GLY A 16 -59.84 -4.11 -33.51
CA GLY A 16 -61.03 -3.27 -33.51
C GLY A 16 -60.93 -1.96 -32.72
N PRO A 17 -62.00 -1.15 -32.73
CA PRO A 17 -61.95 0.25 -32.36
C PRO A 17 -61.47 0.48 -30.92
N ALA A 18 -60.51 1.40 -30.78
CA ALA A 18 -59.89 1.77 -29.51
C ALA A 18 -60.93 2.31 -28.50
N PRO A 19 -60.88 1.89 -27.23
CA PRO A 19 -61.68 2.50 -26.17
C PRO A 19 -61.22 3.94 -25.86
N PRO A 20 -62.13 4.81 -25.40
CA PRO A 20 -61.92 6.25 -25.32
C PRO A 20 -60.84 6.64 -24.30
N LYS A 21 -60.02 7.61 -24.71
CA LYS A 21 -58.89 8.19 -23.97
C LYS A 21 -59.38 8.86 -22.67
N PRO A 22 -58.92 8.46 -21.47
CA PRO A 22 -59.13 9.26 -20.28
C PRO A 22 -58.26 10.53 -20.33
N ALA A 23 -58.79 11.59 -19.73
CA ALA A 23 -58.31 12.96 -19.71
C ALA A 23 -56.79 13.09 -19.49
N GLN A 24 -56.19 14.07 -20.17
CA GLN A 24 -54.83 14.52 -19.92
C GLN A 24 -54.64 14.83 -18.44
N ALA A 25 -53.96 13.92 -17.73
CA ALA A 25 -53.33 14.26 -16.48
C ALA A 25 -52.25 15.32 -16.76
N ALA A 26 -52.20 16.33 -15.89
CA ALA A 26 -51.26 17.44 -15.97
C ALA A 26 -49.82 16.96 -16.19
N PRO A 27 -48.98 17.73 -16.92
CA PRO A 27 -47.58 17.39 -17.10
C PRO A 27 -46.92 17.25 -15.73
N LEU A 28 -46.33 16.08 -15.48
CA LEU A 28 -45.34 15.87 -14.45
C LEU A 28 -44.30 16.99 -14.57
N ASP A 29 -44.21 17.82 -13.53
CA ASP A 29 -43.15 18.79 -13.36
C ASP A 29 -41.78 18.10 -13.48
N ALA A 30 -41.15 18.31 -14.62
CA ALA A 30 -39.72 18.42 -14.77
C ALA A 30 -39.47 19.34 -15.98
N PRO A 31 -38.39 20.14 -16.04
CA PRO A 31 -37.23 20.24 -15.15
C PRO A 31 -36.87 21.71 -14.79
N GLY A 32 -36.57 22.02 -13.53
CA GLY A 32 -36.29 23.42 -13.19
C GLY A 32 -35.70 23.74 -11.82
N ARG A 33 -34.94 22.84 -11.18
CA ARG A 33 -34.10 23.23 -10.03
C ARG A 33 -32.93 22.27 -9.78
N ALA A 34 -32.10 22.06 -10.79
CA ALA A 34 -30.82 21.38 -10.66
C ALA A 34 -29.71 22.20 -11.33
N LEU A 35 -29.52 23.45 -10.88
CA LEU A 35 -28.39 24.27 -11.33
C LEU A 35 -27.34 24.52 -10.23
N PHE A 36 -27.60 24.08 -8.99
CA PHE A 36 -26.63 24.11 -7.86
C PHE A 36 -26.77 22.92 -6.88
N GLY A 37 -27.37 21.80 -7.31
CA GLY A 37 -28.00 20.81 -6.41
C GLY A 37 -27.14 19.68 -5.85
N GLU A 38 -25.94 19.40 -6.38
CA GLU A 38 -25.06 18.35 -5.82
C GLU A 38 -23.95 18.91 -4.91
N ALA A 39 -23.63 20.20 -5.03
CA ALA A 39 -22.55 20.82 -4.27
C ALA A 39 -22.93 21.14 -2.80
N ASN A 40 -24.23 21.30 -2.52
CA ASN A 40 -24.75 21.73 -1.22
C ASN A 40 -25.77 20.74 -0.66
N HIS A 41 -25.40 19.47 -0.55
CA HIS A 41 -26.22 18.51 0.17
C HIS A 41 -26.36 18.96 1.64
N PRO A 42 -27.57 19.00 2.24
CA PRO A 42 -27.81 19.63 3.55
C PRO A 42 -27.02 18.98 4.70
N LEU A 43 -26.56 17.74 4.52
CA LEU A 43 -25.74 17.03 5.50
C LEU A 43 -24.23 17.35 5.41
N LEU A 44 -23.74 18.02 4.35
CA LEU A 44 -22.31 18.29 4.20
C LEU A 44 -21.76 19.14 5.34
N ASP A 45 -22.42 20.25 5.69
CA ASP A 45 -21.98 21.13 6.76
C ASP A 45 -21.99 20.44 8.13
N SER A 46 -22.92 19.51 8.33
CA SER A 46 -22.97 18.68 9.53
C SER A 46 -21.81 17.69 9.56
N CYS A 47 -21.49 17.04 8.44
CA CYS A 47 -20.33 16.16 8.31
C CYS A 47 -19.00 16.89 8.48
N PHE A 48 -18.85 18.09 7.90
CA PHE A 48 -17.64 18.91 8.08
C PHE A 48 -17.45 19.31 9.55
N ARG A 49 -18.52 19.76 10.21
CA ARG A 49 -18.50 20.05 11.65
C ARG A 49 -18.18 18.82 12.49
N ALA A 50 -18.74 17.66 12.17
CA ALA A 50 -18.43 16.41 12.85
C ALA A 50 -16.96 16.01 12.67
N ALA A 51 -16.40 16.16 11.46
CA ALA A 51 -15.00 15.91 11.19
C ALA A 51 -14.08 16.85 11.98
N GLN A 52 -14.39 18.15 12.01
CA GLN A 52 -13.65 19.14 12.77
C GLN A 52 -13.69 18.85 14.28
N ALA A 53 -14.87 18.52 14.81
CA ALA A 53 -15.04 18.21 16.23
C ALA A 53 -14.33 16.91 16.64
N ARG A 54 -14.37 15.88 15.79
CA ARG A 54 -13.79 14.56 16.08
C ARG A 54 -12.28 14.51 15.87
N PHE A 55 -11.75 15.32 14.93
CA PHE A 55 -10.34 15.30 14.57
C PHE A 55 -9.72 16.71 14.66
N PRO A 56 -9.75 17.36 15.84
CA PRO A 56 -9.34 18.76 15.98
C PRO A 56 -7.87 19.03 15.64
N ASN A 57 -7.01 18.02 15.79
CA ASN A 57 -5.58 18.14 15.48
C ASN A 57 -5.26 17.85 14.01
N LEU A 58 -6.08 17.07 13.31
CA LEU A 58 -5.86 16.67 11.91
C LEU A 58 -6.56 17.63 10.94
N TYR A 59 -7.75 18.11 11.33
CA TYR A 59 -8.60 18.90 10.45
C TYR A 59 -7.94 20.18 9.94
N PRO A 60 -7.20 20.97 10.75
CA PRO A 60 -6.56 22.19 10.26
C PRO A 60 -5.62 21.97 9.07
N ASP A 61 -4.84 20.89 9.08
CA ASP A 61 -3.84 20.61 8.06
C ASP A 61 -4.40 19.83 6.87
N CYS A 62 -5.47 19.05 7.09
CA CYS A 62 -6.03 18.13 6.10
C CYS A 62 -7.46 18.45 5.64
N ALA A 63 -8.06 19.56 6.09
CA ALA A 63 -9.46 19.92 5.82
C ALA A 63 -9.86 19.77 4.35
N PRO A 64 -9.15 20.36 3.36
CA PRO A 64 -9.56 20.26 1.95
C PRO A 64 -9.67 18.82 1.46
N ARG A 65 -8.80 17.94 1.97
CA ARG A 65 -8.74 16.53 1.58
C ARG A 65 -9.84 15.72 2.27
N ILE A 66 -10.04 15.94 3.57
CA ILE A 66 -11.13 15.30 4.35
C ILE A 66 -12.48 15.68 3.75
N GLU A 67 -12.71 16.98 3.52
CA GLU A 67 -13.97 17.47 2.97
C GLU A 67 -14.20 16.96 1.54
N ARG A 68 -13.16 16.79 0.72
CA ARG A 68 -13.27 16.17 -0.60
C ARG A 68 -13.83 14.75 -0.50
N TYR A 69 -13.32 13.93 0.41
CA TYR A 69 -13.85 12.57 0.62
C TYR A 69 -15.28 12.58 1.17
N ILE A 70 -15.61 13.51 2.07
CA ILE A 70 -16.99 13.69 2.55
C ILE A 70 -17.93 14.03 1.40
N ARG A 71 -17.54 14.94 0.49
CA ARG A 71 -18.33 15.28 -0.71
C ARG A 71 -18.49 14.10 -1.68
N GLN A 72 -17.52 13.18 -1.74
CA GLN A 72 -17.64 11.95 -2.53
C GLN A 72 -18.57 10.91 -1.89
N LEU A 73 -18.69 10.94 -0.56
CA LEU A 73 -19.53 10.02 0.21
C LEU A 73 -20.99 10.47 0.29
N VAL A 74 -21.27 11.78 0.18
CA VAL A 74 -22.61 12.35 0.41
C VAL A 74 -23.22 12.82 -0.93
N PRO A 75 -24.43 12.38 -1.31
CA PRO A 75 -25.30 11.44 -0.61
C PRO A 75 -24.76 10.01 -0.62
N LEU A 76 -25.05 9.24 0.44
CA LEU A 76 -24.59 7.86 0.55
C LEU A 76 -25.15 7.01 -0.59
N LYS A 77 -24.24 6.39 -1.35
CA LYS A 77 -24.55 5.39 -2.38
C LYS A 77 -23.67 4.17 -2.12
N LEU A 78 -24.24 2.97 -2.19
CA LEU A 78 -23.53 1.73 -1.89
C LEU A 78 -22.20 1.61 -2.65
N ALA A 79 -22.22 1.84 -3.96
CA ALA A 79 -21.02 1.78 -4.80
C ALA A 79 -19.93 2.80 -4.37
N GLY A 80 -20.33 4.01 -3.99
CA GLY A 80 -19.41 5.04 -3.52
C GLY A 80 -18.77 4.66 -2.19
N VAL A 81 -19.57 4.19 -1.24
CA VAL A 81 -19.06 3.74 0.08
C VAL A 81 -18.18 2.50 -0.05
N ALA A 82 -18.56 1.54 -0.91
CA ALA A 82 -17.82 0.30 -1.09
C ALA A 82 -16.40 0.52 -1.64
N THR A 83 -16.21 1.55 -2.48
CA THR A 83 -14.95 1.81 -3.20
C THR A 83 -14.13 2.98 -2.64
N ILE A 84 -14.68 3.75 -1.70
CA ILE A 84 -14.01 4.94 -1.16
C ILE A 84 -12.67 4.61 -0.53
N GLY A 85 -11.59 5.21 -1.05
CA GLY A 85 -10.24 4.95 -0.57
C GLY A 85 -9.62 3.64 -1.05
N ASP A 86 -10.17 2.96 -2.07
CA ASP A 86 -9.55 1.75 -2.66
C ASP A 86 -8.09 2.01 -3.06
N SER A 87 -7.82 3.11 -3.75
CA SER A 87 -6.45 3.50 -4.11
C SER A 87 -5.54 3.70 -2.89
N ALA A 88 -6.07 4.19 -1.76
CA ALA A 88 -5.28 4.34 -0.54
C ALA A 88 -4.99 2.98 0.12
N LEU A 89 -5.94 2.05 0.09
CA LEU A 89 -5.77 0.68 0.57
C LEU A 89 -4.79 -0.12 -0.31
N GLU A 90 -4.91 0.01 -1.63
CA GLU A 90 -4.01 -0.62 -2.61
C GLU A 90 -2.57 -0.12 -2.39
N THR A 91 -2.37 1.21 -2.35
CA THR A 91 -1.06 1.81 -2.05
C THR A 91 -0.48 1.30 -0.73
N ALA A 92 -1.32 1.13 0.30
CA ALA A 92 -0.88 0.60 1.59
C ALA A 92 -0.45 -0.87 1.47
N GLY A 93 -1.22 -1.70 0.76
CA GLY A 93 -0.88 -3.09 0.47
C GLY A 93 0.46 -3.22 -0.24
N ASP A 94 0.65 -2.48 -1.33
CA ASP A 94 1.89 -2.46 -2.12
C ASP A 94 3.11 -2.07 -1.27
N LEU A 95 2.95 -1.10 -0.38
CA LEU A 95 4.03 -0.65 0.49
C LEU A 95 4.39 -1.69 1.56
N VAL A 96 3.39 -2.37 2.14
CA VAL A 96 3.64 -3.47 3.09
C VAL A 96 4.38 -4.61 2.37
N GLU A 97 3.98 -4.95 1.15
CA GLU A 97 4.68 -5.94 0.33
C GLU A 97 6.12 -5.50 0.02
N ALA A 98 6.33 -4.23 -0.33
CA ALA A 98 7.67 -3.68 -0.58
C ALA A 98 8.59 -3.73 0.66
N VAL A 99 8.03 -3.52 1.87
CA VAL A 99 8.78 -3.69 3.13
C VAL A 99 9.15 -5.15 3.34
N ALA A 100 8.22 -6.08 3.12
CA ALA A 100 8.46 -7.51 3.22
C ALA A 100 9.53 -7.98 2.22
N ALA A 101 9.45 -7.53 0.97
CA ALA A 101 10.44 -7.81 -0.07
C ALA A 101 11.82 -7.28 0.30
N THR A 102 11.91 -6.03 0.76
CA THR A 102 13.18 -5.43 1.20
C THR A 102 13.79 -6.20 2.39
N THR A 103 12.96 -6.65 3.33
CA THR A 103 13.41 -7.46 4.47
C THR A 103 13.89 -8.84 4.02
N ARG A 104 13.20 -9.46 3.06
CA ARG A 104 13.57 -10.73 2.48
C ARG A 104 14.91 -10.63 1.73
N GLU A 105 15.07 -9.62 0.89
CA GLU A 105 16.33 -9.36 0.17
C GLU A 105 17.50 -9.16 1.13
N PHE A 106 17.29 -8.43 2.23
CA PHE A 106 18.32 -8.28 3.28
C PHE A 106 18.71 -9.62 3.91
N ASN A 107 17.73 -10.46 4.23
CA ASN A 107 18.00 -11.77 4.82
C ASN A 107 18.69 -12.71 3.82
N GLU A 108 18.28 -12.68 2.55
CA GLU A 108 18.87 -13.48 1.46
C GLU A 108 20.32 -13.08 1.16
N LEU A 109 20.74 -11.85 1.48
CA LEU A 109 22.14 -11.45 1.40
C LEU A 109 23.05 -12.31 2.28
N GLY A 110 22.53 -12.89 3.38
CA GLY A 110 23.30 -13.81 4.23
C GLY A 110 24.56 -13.21 4.83
N ALA A 111 24.60 -11.88 5.01
CA ALA A 111 25.81 -11.12 5.32
C ALA A 111 26.56 -11.61 6.57
N ALA A 112 25.82 -11.98 7.62
CA ALA A 112 26.39 -12.51 8.86
C ALA A 112 27.09 -13.86 8.63
N ASP A 113 26.44 -14.78 7.90
CA ASP A 113 26.97 -16.10 7.61
C ASP A 113 28.18 -16.03 6.67
N MET A 114 28.14 -15.14 5.67
CA MET A 114 29.28 -14.87 4.80
C MET A 114 30.49 -14.39 5.59
N MET A 115 30.30 -13.43 6.51
CA MET A 115 31.36 -12.93 7.37
C MET A 115 31.92 -14.01 8.31
N ALA A 116 31.04 -14.83 8.90
CA ALA A 116 31.45 -15.95 9.75
C ALA A 116 32.26 -17.01 8.97
N GLY A 117 31.82 -17.35 7.75
CA GLY A 117 32.53 -18.27 6.86
C GLY A 117 33.92 -17.75 6.46
N MET A 118 34.03 -16.46 6.14
CA MET A 118 35.31 -15.81 5.84
C MET A 118 36.27 -15.87 7.04
N LEU A 119 35.78 -15.59 8.25
CA LEU A 119 36.58 -15.68 9.47
C LEU A 119 37.03 -17.12 9.75
N ALA A 120 36.13 -18.09 9.59
CA ALA A 120 36.45 -19.51 9.78
C ALA A 120 37.52 -19.99 8.78
N GLN A 121 37.44 -19.56 7.52
CA GLN A 121 38.44 -19.90 6.50
C GLN A 121 39.79 -19.22 6.77
N ALA A 122 39.80 -17.97 7.23
CA ALA A 122 41.03 -17.25 7.59
C ALA A 122 41.73 -17.87 8.81
N THR A 123 40.97 -18.31 9.80
CA THR A 123 41.48 -18.90 11.05
C THR A 123 41.71 -20.42 10.97
N ARG A 124 41.32 -21.08 9.86
CA ARG A 124 41.55 -22.52 9.67
C ARG A 124 43.04 -22.84 9.75
N LYS A 125 43.41 -23.74 10.68
CA LYS A 125 44.76 -24.34 10.73
C LYS A 125 44.96 -25.23 9.50
N ALA A 126 46.05 -25.03 8.76
CA ALA A 126 46.39 -25.86 7.62
C ALA A 126 46.45 -27.33 8.03
N GLY A 127 45.71 -28.20 7.34
CA GLY A 127 45.72 -29.63 7.62
C GLY A 127 47.07 -30.26 7.26
N MET A 128 47.44 -31.38 7.90
CA MET A 128 48.68 -32.11 7.56
C MET A 128 48.77 -32.49 6.07
N PHE A 129 47.63 -32.73 5.41
CA PHE A 129 47.56 -32.99 3.96
C PHE A 129 47.85 -31.76 3.08
N GLU A 130 47.44 -30.55 3.50
CA GLU A 130 47.70 -29.30 2.75
C GLU A 130 49.18 -28.88 2.81
N ARG A 131 49.88 -29.27 3.88
CA ARG A 131 51.34 -29.11 4.00
C ARG A 131 52.11 -30.03 3.05
N TRP A 132 51.54 -31.17 2.69
CA TRP A 132 52.20 -32.18 1.84
C TRP A 132 51.93 -31.99 0.34
N PHE A 133 50.75 -31.50 -0.04
CA PHE A 133 50.34 -31.37 -1.44
C PHE A 133 50.44 -29.96 -2.03
N GLY A 134 51.08 -29.01 -1.36
CA GLY A 134 51.27 -27.65 -1.89
C GLY A 134 49.94 -26.97 -2.21
N ALA A 135 49.23 -26.53 -1.17
CA ALA A 135 47.86 -26.03 -1.29
C ALA A 135 47.64 -25.01 -2.42
N SER A 136 46.88 -25.42 -3.43
CA SER A 136 46.08 -24.55 -4.30
C SER A 136 44.75 -24.26 -3.61
N SER A 137 44.78 -23.67 -2.41
CA SER A 137 43.57 -23.16 -1.78
C SER A 137 43.24 -21.86 -2.50
N ALA A 138 42.15 -21.83 -3.27
CA ALA A 138 41.62 -20.61 -3.87
C ALA A 138 41.64 -19.49 -2.82
N GLN A 139 42.56 -18.56 -2.99
CA GLN A 139 42.80 -17.48 -2.07
C GLN A 139 41.66 -16.51 -2.30
N VAL A 140 40.53 -16.75 -1.64
CA VAL A 140 39.39 -15.84 -1.64
C VAL A 140 39.95 -14.48 -1.29
N ASP A 141 39.81 -13.52 -2.20
CA ASP A 141 40.20 -12.15 -1.93
C ASP A 141 39.19 -11.57 -0.93
N TYR A 142 39.46 -11.83 0.35
CA TYR A 142 38.58 -11.42 1.46
C TYR A 142 38.35 -9.90 1.45
N ARG A 143 39.29 -9.10 0.94
CA ARG A 143 39.09 -7.67 0.79
C ARG A 143 38.09 -7.35 -0.29
N ALA A 144 38.19 -7.99 -1.46
CA ALA A 144 37.20 -7.82 -2.52
C ALA A 144 35.80 -8.30 -2.07
N ALA A 145 35.72 -9.45 -1.40
CA ALA A 145 34.45 -10.01 -0.90
C ALA A 145 33.80 -9.13 0.18
N LEU A 146 34.58 -8.65 1.17
CA LEU A 146 34.08 -7.71 2.17
C LEU A 146 33.73 -6.35 1.55
N GLY A 147 34.49 -5.89 0.56
CA GLY A 147 34.19 -4.67 -0.18
C GLY A 147 32.84 -4.75 -0.91
N ALA A 148 32.59 -5.84 -1.63
CA ALA A 148 31.32 -6.10 -2.29
C ALA A 148 30.17 -6.21 -1.28
N LEU A 149 30.38 -6.92 -0.16
CA LEU A 149 29.37 -7.04 0.89
C LEU A 149 29.01 -5.68 1.50
N LYS A 150 30.01 -4.85 1.81
CA LYS A 150 29.81 -3.48 2.32
C LYS A 150 29.07 -2.61 1.32
N GLN A 151 29.38 -2.74 0.03
CA GLN A 151 28.68 -2.02 -1.02
C GLN A 151 27.20 -2.43 -1.06
N SER A 152 26.90 -3.73 -1.05
CA SER A 152 25.53 -4.26 -1.02
C SER A 152 24.75 -3.80 0.22
N LEU A 153 25.35 -3.88 1.41
CA LEU A 153 24.76 -3.39 2.66
C LEU A 153 24.52 -1.87 2.63
N GLY A 154 25.44 -1.10 2.02
CA GLY A 154 25.37 0.36 1.94
C GLY A 154 24.19 0.90 1.11
N PHE A 155 23.51 0.06 0.31
CA PHE A 155 22.31 0.48 -0.44
C PHE A 155 21.03 0.47 0.39
N PHE A 156 20.96 -0.34 1.46
CA PHE A 156 19.74 -0.50 2.24
C PHE A 156 19.27 0.79 2.93
N PRO A 157 20.12 1.58 3.63
CA PRO A 157 19.66 2.74 4.39
C PRO A 157 18.94 3.81 3.54
N ARG A 158 19.39 4.02 2.30
CA ARG A 158 18.71 4.96 1.39
C ARG A 158 17.37 4.42 0.90
N ARG A 159 17.30 3.11 0.65
CA ARG A 159 16.07 2.43 0.20
C ARG A 159 15.02 2.41 1.30
N THR A 160 15.41 2.08 2.53
CA THR A 160 14.53 2.07 3.71
C THR A 160 14.04 3.48 4.05
N GLU A 161 14.89 4.51 3.95
CA GLU A 161 14.48 5.91 4.13
C GLU A 161 13.43 6.33 3.10
N ALA A 162 13.66 6.04 1.81
CA ALA A 162 12.70 6.34 0.75
C ALA A 162 11.37 5.61 0.96
N LEU A 163 11.41 4.35 1.41
CA LEU A 163 10.22 3.57 1.71
C LEU A 163 9.49 4.09 2.94
N ALA A 164 10.21 4.50 3.99
CA ALA A 164 9.63 5.14 5.18
C ALA A 164 8.92 6.46 4.84
N ALA A 165 9.47 7.26 3.91
CA ALA A 165 8.80 8.46 3.43
C ALA A 165 7.48 8.15 2.72
N LYS A 166 7.46 7.12 1.86
CA LYS A 166 6.23 6.66 1.19
C LYS A 166 5.19 6.14 2.20
N LEU A 167 5.62 5.38 3.20
CA LEU A 167 4.75 4.88 4.28
C LEU A 167 4.10 6.01 5.07
N ARG A 168 4.85 7.08 5.41
CA ARG A 168 4.29 8.26 6.07
C ARG A 168 3.19 8.92 5.23
N HIS A 169 3.41 9.04 3.92
CA HIS A 169 2.42 9.62 3.02
C HIS A 169 1.18 8.73 2.89
N ALA A 170 1.36 7.41 2.78
CA ALA A 170 0.25 6.46 2.77
C ALA A 170 -0.54 6.47 4.09
N GLU A 171 0.14 6.58 5.23
CA GLU A 171 -0.49 6.75 6.54
C GLU A 171 -1.40 7.99 6.56
N GLU A 172 -0.88 9.15 6.14
CA GLU A 172 -1.65 10.39 6.07
C GLU A 172 -2.90 10.23 5.17
N ASN A 173 -2.75 9.59 4.01
CA ASN A 173 -3.85 9.33 3.08
C ASN A 173 -4.95 8.46 3.73
N LEU A 174 -4.58 7.37 4.41
CA LEU A 174 -5.52 6.50 5.12
C LEU A 174 -6.20 7.23 6.29
N VAL A 175 -5.46 8.04 7.05
CA VAL A 175 -6.00 8.84 8.16
C VAL A 175 -7.07 9.81 7.65
N VAL A 176 -6.83 10.47 6.52
CA VAL A 176 -7.79 11.39 5.89
C VAL A 176 -9.07 10.66 5.46
N VAL A 177 -8.95 9.50 4.81
CA VAL A 177 -10.11 8.69 4.40
C VAL A 177 -10.90 8.21 5.63
N LEU A 178 -10.20 7.74 6.66
CA LEU A 178 -10.82 7.28 7.89
C LEU A 178 -11.58 8.40 8.62
N ALA A 179 -11.03 9.62 8.60
CA ALA A 179 -11.68 10.80 9.18
C ALA A 179 -12.99 11.13 8.47
N ALA A 180 -12.99 11.13 7.13
CA ALA A 180 -14.18 11.34 6.33
C ALA A 180 -15.25 10.26 6.57
N LEU A 181 -14.87 8.97 6.53
CA LEU A 181 -15.75 7.85 6.83
C LEU A 181 -16.37 7.96 8.22
N SER A 182 -15.57 8.33 9.23
CA SER A 182 -16.04 8.49 10.61
C SER A 182 -17.02 9.65 10.74
N ALA A 183 -16.73 10.80 10.15
CA ALA A 183 -17.61 11.97 10.19
C ALA A 183 -18.97 11.71 9.52
N VAL A 184 -18.96 11.05 8.36
CA VAL A 184 -20.20 10.64 7.67
C VAL A 184 -20.97 9.61 8.49
N SER A 185 -20.28 8.64 9.10
CA SER A 185 -20.90 7.63 9.98
C SER A 185 -21.55 8.24 11.22
N ASP A 186 -21.05 9.36 11.73
CA ASP A 186 -21.61 10.00 12.92
C ASP A 186 -22.88 10.78 12.60
N VAL A 187 -22.97 11.37 11.40
CA VAL A 187 -24.04 12.30 11.00
C VAL A 187 -25.15 11.63 10.20
N VAL A 188 -24.79 10.80 9.22
CA VAL A 188 -25.76 10.22 8.30
C VAL A 188 -26.34 8.95 8.93
N ARG A 189 -27.66 8.89 8.98
CA ARG A 189 -28.44 7.71 9.34
C ARG A 189 -29.24 7.29 8.12
N VAL A 190 -29.34 5.99 7.87
CA VAL A 190 -30.10 5.43 6.76
C VAL A 190 -31.06 4.38 7.32
N PRO A 191 -32.15 4.82 7.98
CA PRO A 191 -33.04 3.93 8.74
C PRO A 191 -33.63 2.79 7.90
N ASP A 192 -33.82 3.04 6.60
CA ASP A 192 -34.45 2.11 5.66
C ASP A 192 -33.43 1.28 4.84
N ASP A 193 -32.11 1.47 5.04
CA ASP A 193 -31.06 0.73 4.33
C ASP A 193 -29.94 0.28 5.29
N ALA A 194 -30.25 -0.77 6.05
CA ALA A 194 -29.30 -1.41 6.96
C ALA A 194 -28.05 -1.95 6.25
N GLY A 195 -28.14 -2.28 4.94
CA GLY A 195 -27.02 -2.74 4.14
C GLY A 195 -25.99 -1.64 3.88
N LEU A 196 -26.46 -0.41 3.63
CA LEU A 196 -25.61 0.75 3.43
C LEU A 196 -24.91 1.19 4.72
N GLU A 197 -25.62 1.22 5.85
CA GLU A 197 -25.02 1.51 7.16
C GLU A 197 -23.95 0.47 7.53
N ARG A 198 -24.24 -0.82 7.30
CA ARG A 198 -23.30 -1.89 7.56
C ARG A 198 -22.04 -1.75 6.68
N THR A 199 -22.22 -1.44 5.40
CA THR A 199 -21.12 -1.25 4.45
C THR A 199 -20.24 -0.07 4.84
N LEU A 200 -20.82 1.04 5.30
CA LEU A 200 -20.06 2.19 5.81
C LEU A 200 -19.22 1.82 7.04
N PHE A 201 -19.80 1.06 7.97
CA PHE A 201 -19.10 0.57 9.15
C PHE A 201 -17.96 -0.38 8.79
N ASP A 202 -18.21 -1.35 7.91
CA ASP A 202 -17.21 -2.31 7.45
C ASP A 202 -16.07 -1.60 6.73
N ARG A 203 -16.38 -0.64 5.86
CA ARG A 203 -15.37 0.16 5.16
C ARG A 203 -14.49 0.95 6.12
N ARG A 204 -15.09 1.59 7.13
CA ARG A 204 -14.34 2.29 8.19
C ARG A 204 -13.38 1.35 8.92
N ASN A 205 -13.82 0.13 9.22
CA ASN A 205 -12.98 -0.86 9.90
C ASN A 205 -11.83 -1.35 9.01
N ILE A 206 -12.07 -1.62 7.73
CA ILE A 206 -11.03 -2.01 6.77
C ILE A 206 -9.94 -0.93 6.68
N VAL A 207 -10.33 0.33 6.48
CA VAL A 207 -9.37 1.45 6.45
C VAL A 207 -8.65 1.62 7.79
N GLY A 208 -9.36 1.45 8.91
CA GLY A 208 -8.77 1.47 10.24
C GLY A 208 -7.71 0.37 10.45
N GLN A 209 -7.97 -0.85 9.98
CA GLN A 209 -7.02 -1.96 10.05
C GLN A 209 -5.79 -1.73 9.17
N ALA A 210 -5.98 -1.28 7.93
CA ALA A 210 -4.88 -0.94 7.03
C ALA A 210 -3.99 0.16 7.61
N LEU A 211 -4.58 1.16 8.26
CA LEU A 211 -3.84 2.21 8.96
C LEU A 211 -2.97 1.65 10.09
N GLN A 212 -3.51 0.73 10.90
CA GLN A 212 -2.73 0.08 11.95
C GLN A 212 -1.57 -0.74 11.36
N GLN A 213 -1.81 -1.48 10.27
CA GLN A 213 -0.76 -2.26 9.60
C GLN A 213 0.37 -1.37 9.07
N ILE A 214 0.04 -0.23 8.46
CA ILE A 214 1.03 0.74 7.94
C ILE A 214 1.84 1.36 9.07
N ARG A 215 1.22 1.71 10.21
CA ARG A 215 1.92 2.31 11.36
C ARG A 215 3.01 1.44 11.97
N MET A 216 2.92 0.13 11.80
CA MET A 216 3.94 -0.80 12.29
C MET A 216 5.18 -0.85 11.40
N GLN A 217 5.07 -0.51 10.12
CA GLN A 217 6.14 -0.68 9.12
C GLN A 217 7.37 0.21 9.37
N PRO A 218 7.25 1.50 9.74
CA PRO A 218 8.43 2.35 9.99
C PRO A 218 9.34 1.85 11.12
N ALA A 219 8.81 1.10 12.09
CA ALA A 219 9.63 0.49 13.13
C ALA A 219 10.44 -0.69 12.58
N GLN A 220 9.86 -1.48 11.66
CA GLN A 220 10.55 -2.60 11.01
C GLN A 220 11.72 -2.10 10.15
N LEU A 221 11.52 -1.03 9.38
CA LEU A 221 12.58 -0.43 8.56
C LEU A 221 13.73 0.11 9.41
N ARG A 222 13.43 0.79 10.53
CA ARG A 222 14.46 1.24 11.48
C ARG A 222 15.28 0.06 12.05
N GLY A 223 14.61 -1.01 12.44
CA GLY A 223 15.30 -2.21 12.91
C GLY A 223 16.18 -2.87 11.84
N LEU A 224 15.82 -2.75 10.56
CA LEU A 224 16.65 -3.20 9.45
C LEU A 224 17.90 -2.32 9.29
N ASP A 225 17.74 -1.00 9.37
CA ASP A 225 18.87 -0.05 9.28
C ASP A 225 19.88 -0.22 10.42
N GLU A 226 19.39 -0.48 11.63
CA GLU A 226 20.24 -0.79 12.80
C GLU A 226 21.07 -2.06 12.56
N ARG A 227 20.45 -3.13 12.01
CA ARG A 227 21.15 -4.37 11.67
C ARG A 227 22.17 -4.18 10.56
N VAL A 228 21.84 -3.39 9.53
CA VAL A 228 22.78 -3.03 8.46
C VAL A 228 24.00 -2.31 9.03
N THR A 229 23.77 -1.34 9.92
CA THR A 229 24.83 -0.57 10.57
C THR A 229 25.75 -1.44 11.41
N ASP A 230 25.19 -2.37 12.20
CA ASP A 230 25.97 -3.35 12.97
C ASP A 230 26.81 -4.26 12.05
N LEU A 231 26.22 -4.78 10.97
CA LEU A 231 26.95 -5.62 10.01
C LEU A 231 28.07 -4.86 9.28
N LEU A 232 27.86 -3.60 8.91
CA LEU A 232 28.90 -2.75 8.32
C LEU A 232 30.05 -2.53 9.30
N SER A 233 29.76 -2.24 10.56
CA SER A 233 30.77 -2.10 11.62
C SER A 233 31.58 -3.40 11.80
N ARG A 234 30.90 -4.56 11.83
CA ARG A 234 31.56 -5.87 11.91
C ARG A 234 32.42 -6.16 10.67
N ALA A 235 31.94 -5.84 9.47
CA ALA A 235 32.71 -6.00 8.25
C ALA A 235 33.98 -5.13 8.27
N ASP A 236 33.89 -3.90 8.76
CA ASP A 236 35.04 -3.02 8.95
C ASP A 236 36.03 -3.56 9.97
N HIS A 237 35.54 -4.07 11.09
CA HIS A 237 36.39 -4.70 12.10
C HIS A 237 37.09 -5.95 11.55
N LEU A 238 36.39 -6.79 10.79
CA LEU A 238 36.98 -7.96 10.13
C LEU A 238 38.06 -7.56 9.12
N MET A 239 37.79 -6.57 8.28
CA MET A 239 38.71 -6.12 7.23
C MET A 239 40.00 -5.50 7.77
N ASN A 240 39.89 -4.72 8.85
CA ASN A 240 41.00 -3.89 9.33
C ASN A 240 41.74 -4.47 10.55
N VAL A 241 41.11 -5.35 11.32
CA VAL A 241 41.69 -5.86 12.58
C VAL A 241 41.84 -7.38 12.52
N VAL A 242 40.72 -8.10 12.38
CA VAL A 242 40.70 -9.55 12.63
C VAL A 242 41.41 -10.34 11.53
N LEU A 243 41.11 -10.07 10.25
CA LEU A 243 41.74 -10.79 9.14
C LEU A 243 43.25 -10.51 9.06
N PRO A 244 43.74 -9.26 9.15
CA PRO A 244 45.18 -8.99 9.21
C PRO A 244 45.88 -9.71 10.37
N ALA A 245 45.29 -9.69 11.58
CA ALA A 245 45.85 -10.38 12.75
C ALA A 245 45.88 -11.90 12.56
N ALA A 246 44.80 -12.50 12.04
CA ALA A 246 44.72 -13.94 11.77
C ALA A 246 45.73 -14.40 10.71
N LEU A 247 45.96 -13.58 9.67
CA LEU A 247 46.96 -13.85 8.64
C LEU A 247 48.39 -13.71 9.19
N ALA A 248 48.68 -12.70 10.01
CA ALA A 248 49.98 -12.51 10.64
C ALA A 248 50.34 -13.61 11.66
N ALA A 249 49.33 -14.18 12.32
CA ALA A 249 49.50 -15.29 13.27
C ALA A 249 49.68 -16.66 12.59
N ARG A 250 49.57 -16.78 11.25
CA ARG A 250 49.84 -18.03 10.55
C ARG A 250 51.35 -18.33 10.60
N PRO A 251 51.76 -19.56 10.98
CA PRO A 251 53.17 -19.92 10.99
C PRO A 251 53.77 -19.80 9.58
N PRO A 252 55.01 -19.28 9.45
CA PRO A 252 55.69 -19.19 8.17
C PRO A 252 55.84 -20.60 7.57
N ARG A 253 55.67 -20.68 6.24
CA ARG A 253 55.88 -21.91 5.45
C ARG A 253 57.34 -22.35 5.50
#